data_AF-A0A2H9MKZ3-F1
#
_entry.id   AF-A0A2H9MKZ3-F1
#
_cell.length_a   1.000
_cell.length_b   1.000
_cell.length_c   1.000
_cell.angle_alpha   90.00
_cell.angle_beta   90.00
_cell.angle_gamma   90.00
#
_symmetry.space_group_name_H-M   'P 1'
#
loop_
_entity.id
_entity.type
_entity.pdbx_description
1 polymer ?
#
loop_
_entity_poly.entity_id
_entity_poly.type
_entity_poly.pdbx_seq_one_letter_code
_entity_poly.pdbx_strand_id
1 'polypeptide(L)'
;MLPVPFILLFFGYAEKYLRKYKIFDRFFNRLFEKTRKRANEKIKRYETIGLLVFVAIPLPFTGAWTGALISYLFGLKFWKSVMVIFSGVIIAGFIVTVVCITGKTVWLLF
;
A
#
# COMPACT_ATOMS: atom_id res chain seq x y z
N MET A 1 -6.32 4.95 -8.62
CA MET A 1 -7.07 4.71 -7.36
C MET A 1 -8.19 3.70 -7.50
N LEU A 2 -9.01 3.73 -8.56
CA LEU A 2 -10.10 2.77 -8.80
C LEU A 2 -9.80 1.27 -8.56
N PRO A 3 -8.66 0.69 -8.99
CA PRO A 3 -8.40 -0.74 -8.75
C PRO A 3 -8.00 -1.05 -7.30
N VAL A 4 -7.57 -0.08 -6.51
CA VAL A 4 -7.03 -0.28 -5.14
C VAL A 4 -8.11 -0.74 -4.15
N PRO A 5 -9.26 -0.05 -4.01
CA PRO A 5 -10.34 -0.55 -3.16
C PRO A 5 -10.90 -1.86 -3.70
N PHE A 6 -10.90 -2.10 -5.03
CA PHE A 6 -11.32 -3.37 -5.62
C PHE A 6 -10.40 -4.53 -5.23
N ILE A 7 -9.08 -4.37 -5.35
CA ILE A 7 -8.07 -5.36 -4.97
C ILE A 7 -8.15 -5.63 -3.47
N LEU A 8 -8.21 -4.57 -2.65
CA LEU A 8 -8.29 -4.72 -1.20
C LEU A 8 -9.64 -5.32 -0.75
N LEU A 9 -10.76 -5.02 -1.43
CA LEU A 9 -12.08 -5.63 -1.17
C LEU A 9 -12.07 -7.10 -1.55
N PHE A 10 -11.42 -7.44 -2.67
CA PHE A 10 -11.23 -8.82 -3.09
C PHE A 10 -10.43 -9.59 -2.04
N PHE A 11 -9.38 -8.98 -1.47
CA PHE A 11 -8.64 -9.58 -0.35
C PHE A 11 -9.48 -9.73 0.92
N GLY A 12 -10.31 -8.75 1.28
CA GLY A 12 -11.20 -8.85 2.44
C GLY A 12 -12.31 -9.89 2.26
N TYR A 13 -12.88 -9.98 1.05
CA TYR A 13 -13.88 -10.98 0.69
C TYR A 13 -13.24 -12.37 0.63
N ALA A 14 -12.07 -12.49 0.01
CA ALA A 14 -11.28 -13.72 -0.03
C ALA A 14 -10.87 -14.16 1.38
N GLU A 15 -10.46 -13.27 2.29
CA GLU A 15 -10.17 -13.62 3.68
C GLU A 15 -11.42 -14.20 4.36
N LYS A 16 -12.58 -13.54 4.23
CA LYS A 16 -13.84 -13.99 4.83
C LYS A 16 -14.28 -15.35 4.27
N TYR A 17 -14.02 -15.59 2.98
CA TYR A 17 -14.34 -16.84 2.30
C TYR A 17 -13.33 -17.97 2.63
N LEU A 18 -12.04 -17.65 2.70
CA LEU A 18 -10.97 -18.59 3.06
C LEU A 18 -11.02 -18.97 4.54
N ARG A 19 -11.48 -18.08 5.43
CA ARG A 19 -11.68 -18.40 6.85
C ARG A 19 -12.74 -19.48 7.11
N LYS A 20 -13.61 -19.81 6.13
CA LYS A 20 -14.44 -21.02 6.23
C LYS A 20 -13.62 -22.32 6.26
N TYR A 21 -12.40 -22.30 5.74
CA TYR A 21 -11.49 -23.46 5.78
C TYR A 21 -10.55 -23.35 6.98
N LYS A 22 -10.59 -24.36 7.88
CA LYS A 22 -9.76 -24.44 9.10
C LYS A 22 -8.26 -24.25 8.85
N ILE A 23 -7.76 -24.64 7.68
CA ILE A 23 -6.35 -24.48 7.28
C ILE A 23 -5.99 -23.00 7.10
N PHE A 24 -6.83 -22.27 6.37
CA PHE A 24 -6.64 -20.85 6.11
C PHE A 24 -6.97 -19.99 7.32
N ASP A 25 -7.98 -20.33 8.12
CA ASP A 25 -8.26 -19.61 9.37
C ASP A 25 -7.07 -19.71 10.34
N ARG A 26 -6.41 -20.86 10.42
CA ARG A 26 -5.17 -21.03 11.21
C ARG A 26 -3.99 -20.26 10.61
N PHE A 27 -3.90 -20.15 9.29
CA PHE A 27 -2.89 -19.35 8.61
C PHE A 27 -3.08 -17.84 8.88
N PHE A 28 -4.29 -17.32 8.68
CA PHE A 28 -4.65 -15.94 8.99
C PHE A 28 -4.49 -15.65 10.47
N ASN A 29 -4.97 -16.52 11.36
CA ASN A 29 -4.77 -16.33 12.80
C ASN A 29 -3.28 -16.35 13.17
N ARG A 30 -2.42 -17.20 12.58
CA ARG A 30 -0.96 -17.12 12.77
C ARG A 30 -0.35 -15.85 12.21
N LEU A 31 -0.83 -15.36 11.08
CA LEU A 31 -0.38 -14.12 10.45
C LEU A 31 -0.75 -12.90 11.32
N PHE A 32 -2.03 -12.80 11.71
CA PHE A 32 -2.56 -11.76 12.60
C PHE A 32 -2.02 -11.87 14.03
N GLU A 33 -1.77 -13.08 14.56
CA GLU A 33 -1.09 -13.27 15.84
C GLU A 33 0.37 -12.81 15.77
N LYS A 34 1.08 -13.07 14.67
CA LYS A 34 2.42 -12.50 14.45
C LYS A 34 2.36 -10.97 14.37
N THR A 35 1.34 -10.39 13.74
CA THR A 35 1.13 -8.94 13.72
C THR A 35 0.73 -8.37 15.09
N ARG A 36 0.00 -9.13 15.92
CA ARG A 36 -0.28 -8.80 17.33
C ARG A 36 0.96 -8.94 18.21
N LYS A 37 1.82 -9.93 17.99
CA LYS A 37 3.11 -10.08 18.69
C LYS A 37 4.15 -9.04 18.24
N ARG A 38 4.07 -8.58 16.99
CA ARG A 38 4.81 -7.44 16.43
C ARG A 38 4.12 -6.09 16.70
N ALA A 39 3.15 -6.03 17.63
CA ALA A 39 2.42 -4.80 17.98
C ALA A 39 3.27 -3.74 18.70
N ASN A 40 4.59 -3.82 18.62
CA ASN A 40 5.43 -2.70 19.00
C ASN A 40 5.10 -1.55 18.03
N GLU A 41 4.52 -0.46 18.54
CA GLU A 41 3.99 0.64 17.72
C GLU A 41 5.04 1.19 16.75
N LYS A 42 6.31 1.15 17.15
CA LYS A 42 7.45 1.50 16.30
C LYS A 42 7.46 0.70 14.99
N ILE A 43 7.37 -0.64 15.06
CA ILE A 43 7.44 -1.53 13.89
C ILE A 43 6.28 -1.25 12.92
N LYS A 44 5.05 -1.13 13.44
CA LYS A 44 3.88 -0.77 12.64
C LYS A 44 4.01 0.58 11.95
N ARG A 45 4.65 1.55 12.63
CA ARG A 45 4.90 2.87 12.06
C ARG A 45 5.91 2.79 10.93
N TYR A 46 6.97 1.99 11.07
CA TYR A 46 7.93 1.74 9.99
C TYR A 46 7.30 1.03 8.78
N GLU A 47 6.44 0.03 8.97
CA GLU A 47 5.71 -0.63 7.87
C GLU A 47 4.81 0.36 7.13
N THR A 48 4.13 1.24 7.88
CA THR A 48 3.24 2.27 7.33
C THR A 48 4.03 3.33 6.54
N ILE A 49 5.11 3.84 7.12
CA ILE A 49 5.97 4.86 6.48
C ILE A 49 6.70 4.28 5.29
N GLY A 50 7.23 3.06 5.39
CA GLY A 50 7.90 2.37 4.30
C GLY A 50 6.97 2.16 3.11
N LEU A 51 5.72 1.75 3.36
CA LEU A 51 4.70 1.66 2.31
C LEU A 51 4.41 3.03 1.68
N LEU A 52 4.25 4.08 2.49
CA LEU A 52 3.98 5.43 2.00
C LEU A 52 5.10 5.91 1.08
N VAL A 53 6.35 5.82 1.54
CA VAL A 53 7.52 6.24 0.78
C VAL A 53 7.66 5.41 -0.50
N PHE A 54 7.46 4.09 -0.43
CA PHE A 54 7.49 3.23 -1.60
C PHE A 54 6.49 3.68 -2.67
N VAL A 55 5.26 4.01 -2.29
CA VAL A 55 4.22 4.47 -3.22
C VAL A 55 4.45 5.91 -3.68
N ALA A 56 5.03 6.76 -2.83
CA ALA A 56 5.26 8.17 -3.11
C ALA A 56 6.40 8.42 -4.11
N ILE A 57 7.39 7.54 -4.18
CA ILE A 57 8.44 7.64 -5.20
C ILE A 57 7.83 7.25 -6.54
N PRO A 58 7.86 8.10 -7.58
CA PRO A 58 7.29 7.81 -8.89
C PRO A 58 8.25 6.97 -9.74
N LEU A 59 8.46 5.69 -9.40
CA LEU A 59 9.18 4.72 -10.23
C LEU A 59 8.18 3.94 -11.11
N PRO A 60 8.57 3.47 -12.30
CA PRO A 60 7.70 2.71 -13.21
C PRO A 60 7.16 1.37 -12.65
N PHE A 61 7.63 0.95 -11.47
CA PHE A 61 7.17 -0.24 -10.74
C PHE A 61 6.54 0.06 -9.36
N THR A 62 6.72 1.28 -8.84
CA THR A 62 6.11 1.69 -7.58
C THR A 62 4.75 2.30 -7.88
N GLY A 63 3.71 1.71 -7.30
CA GLY A 63 2.37 2.13 -7.59
C GLY A 63 1.39 1.59 -6.58
N ALA A 64 0.13 1.97 -6.75
CA ALA A 64 -0.91 1.59 -5.82
C ALA A 64 -1.16 0.07 -5.79
N TRP A 65 -0.81 -0.66 -6.86
CA TRP A 65 -1.08 -2.08 -7.03
C TRP A 65 0.00 -2.92 -6.32
N THR A 66 1.27 -2.57 -6.51
CA THR A 66 2.39 -3.12 -5.73
C THR A 66 2.33 -2.67 -4.27
N GLY A 67 1.88 -1.44 -4.00
CA GLY A 67 1.59 -0.96 -2.65
C GLY A 67 0.49 -1.78 -1.95
N ALA A 68 -0.58 -2.16 -2.65
CA ALA A 68 -1.62 -3.03 -2.10
C ALA A 68 -1.04 -4.41 -1.72
N LEU A 69 -0.20 -5.00 -2.57
CA LEU A 69 0.50 -6.26 -2.29
C LEU A 69 1.43 -6.15 -1.08
N ILE A 70 2.25 -5.09 -1.01
CA ILE A 70 3.16 -4.83 0.11
C ILE A 70 2.37 -4.62 1.41
N SER A 71 1.24 -3.92 1.35
CA SER A 71 0.39 -3.69 2.51
C SER A 71 -0.21 -4.98 3.07
N TYR A 72 -0.52 -5.94 2.17
CA TYR A 72 -0.97 -7.27 2.53
C TYR A 72 0.17 -8.10 3.15
N LEU A 73 1.39 -8.03 2.57
CA LEU A 73 2.59 -8.65 3.13
C LEU A 73 2.94 -8.15 4.53
N PHE A 74 2.77 -6.85 4.79
CA PHE A 74 2.94 -6.25 6.12
C PHE A 74 1.75 -6.47 7.05
N GLY A 75 0.65 -7.08 6.58
CA GLY A 75 -0.54 -7.32 7.40
C GLY A 75 -1.20 -6.03 7.89
N LEU A 76 -1.11 -4.95 7.11
CA LEU A 76 -1.75 -3.69 7.43
C LEU A 76 -3.27 -3.82 7.31
N LYS A 77 -4.01 -3.11 8.19
CA LYS A 77 -5.47 -3.09 8.14
C LYS A 77 -5.93 -2.47 6.82
N PHE A 78 -6.95 -3.07 6.18
CA PHE A 78 -7.58 -2.60 4.93
C PHE A 78 -7.68 -1.06 4.83
N TRP A 79 -8.39 -0.44 5.77
CA TRP A 79 -8.62 1.01 5.76
C TRP A 79 -7.34 1.82 5.91
N LYS A 80 -6.38 1.32 6.70
CA LYS A 80 -5.09 1.96 6.87
C LYS A 80 -4.26 1.87 5.59
N SER A 81 -4.25 0.71 4.93
CA SER A 81 -3.59 0.51 3.64
C SER A 81 -4.15 1.42 2.56
N VAL A 82 -5.48 1.53 2.44
CA VAL A 82 -6.14 2.43 1.48
C VAL A 82 -5.68 3.88 1.71
N MET A 83 -5.76 4.37 2.95
CA MET A 83 -5.38 5.75 3.28
C MET A 83 -3.91 6.05 2.96
N VAL A 84 -3.01 5.11 3.27
CA VAL A 84 -1.56 5.27 3.06
C VAL A 84 -1.19 5.22 1.57
N ILE A 85 -1.78 4.31 0.83
CA ILE A 85 -1.57 4.21 -0.62
C ILE A 85 -2.15 5.45 -1.32
N PHE A 86 -3.31 5.92 -0.87
CA PHE A 86 -3.93 7.14 -1.38
C PHE A 86 -3.04 8.37 -1.18
N SER A 87 -2.53 8.57 0.04
CA SER A 87 -1.63 9.68 0.33
C SER A 87 -0.32 9.58 -0.46
N GLY A 88 0.25 8.38 -0.57
CA GLY A 88 1.46 8.15 -1.38
C GLY A 88 1.27 8.56 -2.85
N VAL A 89 0.14 8.20 -3.48
CA VAL A 89 -0.10 8.56 -4.88
C VAL A 89 -0.36 10.06 -5.08
N ILE A 90 -0.98 10.74 -4.11
CA ILE A 90 -1.10 12.21 -4.17
C ILE A 90 0.29 12.84 -4.18
N ILE A 91 1.19 12.37 -3.31
CA ILE A 91 2.58 12.86 -3.24
C ILE A 91 3.33 12.55 -4.54
N ALA A 92 3.21 11.33 -5.07
CA ALA A 92 3.82 10.95 -6.35
C ALA A 92 3.31 11.84 -7.50
N GLY A 93 2.00 12.09 -7.56
CA GLY A 93 1.40 12.97 -8.57
C GLY A 93 1.91 14.41 -8.47
N PHE A 94 2.06 14.93 -7.26
CA PHE A 94 2.62 16.26 -7.03
C PHE A 94 4.08 16.35 -7.52
N ILE A 95 4.92 15.38 -7.15
CA ILE A 95 6.33 15.31 -7.59
C ILE A 95 6.42 15.26 -9.12
N VAL A 96 5.67 14.36 -9.76
CA VAL A 96 5.69 14.21 -11.22
C VAL A 96 5.21 15.49 -11.91
N THR A 97 4.21 16.18 -11.37
CA THR A 97 3.71 17.45 -11.92
C THR A 97 4.79 18.52 -11.89
N VAL A 98 5.48 18.70 -10.75
CA VAL A 98 6.58 19.67 -10.61
C VAL A 98 7.72 19.35 -11.57
N VAL A 99 8.13 18.08 -11.66
CA VAL A 99 9.19 17.64 -12.57
C VAL A 99 8.82 17.89 -14.03
N CYS A 100 7.57 17.61 -14.42
CA CYS A 100 7.11 17.76 -15.80
C CYS A 100 7.00 19.24 -16.21
N ILE A 101 6.51 20.12 -15.31
CA ILE A 101 6.46 21.57 -15.56
C ILE A 101 7.87 22.13 -15.76
N THR A 102 8.80 21.81 -14.85
CA THR A 102 10.19 22.27 -14.98
C THR A 102 10.85 21.74 -16.26
N GLY A 103 10.64 20.46 -16.58
CA GLY A 103 11.15 19.86 -17.81
C GLY A 103 10.63 20.52 -19.08
N LYS A 104 9.33 20.83 -19.13
CA LYS A 104 8.71 21.54 -20.26
C LYS A 104 9.29 22.95 -20.41
N THR A 105 9.44 23.69 -19.30
CA THR A 105 10.01 25.04 -19.33
C THR A 105 11.46 25.03 -19.80
N VAL A 106 12.29 24.09 -19.34
CA VAL A 106 13.67 23.93 -19.81
C VAL A 106 13.72 23.58 -21.30
N TRP A 107 12.87 22.66 -21.76
CA TRP A 107 12.83 22.28 -23.18
C TRP A 107 12.41 23.43 -24.10
N LEU A 108 11.53 24.33 -23.64
CA LEU A 108 11.14 25.53 -24.39
C LEU A 108 12.23 26.62 -24.43
N LEU A 109 13.25 26.54 -23.58
CA LEU A 109 14.38 27.48 -23.53
C LEU A 109 15.53 27.09 -24.49
N PHE A 110 15.48 25.91 -25.10
CA PHE A 110 16.44 25.41 -26.11
C PHE A 110 15.77 25.36 -27.49
#